data_AF-A0A8T4GJ94-F1
#
_entry.id   AF-A0A8T4GJ94-F1
#
_cell.length_a   1.000
_cell.length_b   1.000
_cell.length_c   1.000
_cell.angle_alpha   90.00
_cell.angle_beta   90.00
_cell.angle_gamma   90.00
#
_symmetry.space_group_name_H-M   'P 1'
#
loop_
_entity.id
_entity.type
_entity.pdbx_description
1 polymer ?
#
loop_
_entity_poly.entity_id
_entity_poly.type
_entity_poly.pdbx_seq_one_letter_code
_entity_poly.pdbx_strand_id
1 'polypeptide(L)'
;MTPARALAPIVVALVLVTLLIGLGSVSVGGDTDDTIYIQQPGTPTDLVSGDRSHTISDLYINTSNSTLSDNKLRLSIDLSPLSDRGVNTSQTDITDISIDNGAVDRVERQESTDGDISIQLVVEKTGSDDLLRIEQIELGDISTEKTGPHSDVRYQLAVTGEHKTAADEPFINEAETTVSKPFDIVDGSLQFRTQATISSNPSGFMRQSVTVEDVHANTNTTLFVTYEVRV
;
A
#
# COMPACT_ATOMS: atom_id res chain seq x y z
N MET A 1 67.75 -3.21 -28.45
CA MET A 1 67.24 -2.36 -29.56
C MET A 1 65.92 -2.96 -30.02
N THR A 2 64.80 -2.38 -29.58
CA THR A 2 63.48 -2.50 -30.23
C THR A 2 63.44 -1.49 -31.37
N PRO A 3 62.70 -1.72 -32.48
CA PRO A 3 61.24 -1.45 -32.52
C PRO A 3 60.51 -2.46 -33.45
N ALA A 4 59.20 -2.48 -33.69
CA ALA A 4 57.98 -1.93 -33.10
C ALA A 4 56.81 -2.70 -33.78
N ARG A 5 55.70 -2.83 -33.04
CA ARG A 5 54.27 -2.64 -33.41
C ARG A 5 53.88 -2.95 -34.88
N ALA A 6 52.77 -3.62 -35.19
CA ALA A 6 51.43 -3.27 -34.72
C ALA A 6 50.34 -4.19 -35.31
N LEU A 7 49.15 -4.04 -34.72
CA LEU A 7 47.79 -4.24 -35.26
C LEU A 7 47.11 -5.61 -35.08
N ALA A 8 46.08 -5.55 -34.23
CA ALA A 8 44.98 -6.48 -34.07
C ALA A 8 44.08 -6.55 -35.32
N PRO A 9 43.25 -7.59 -35.41
CA PRO A 9 41.89 -7.46 -35.90
C PRO A 9 40.86 -7.64 -34.77
N ILE A 10 39.96 -6.66 -34.69
CA ILE A 10 38.66 -6.72 -34.04
C ILE A 10 37.83 -7.81 -34.74
N VAL A 11 37.25 -8.74 -33.98
CA VAL A 11 36.12 -9.58 -34.44
C VAL A 11 35.01 -9.53 -33.39
N VAL A 12 33.84 -9.16 -33.89
CA VAL A 12 32.58 -8.90 -33.18
C VAL A 12 31.75 -10.20 -33.08
N ALA A 13 31.06 -10.33 -31.94
CA ALA A 13 29.83 -11.08 -31.66
C ALA A 13 29.85 -12.62 -31.53
N LEU A 14 29.45 -13.12 -30.35
CA LEU A 14 28.08 -13.64 -30.16
C LEU A 14 27.73 -13.73 -28.66
N VAL A 15 26.53 -13.26 -28.33
CA VAL A 15 25.86 -13.40 -27.03
C VAL A 15 25.55 -14.88 -26.77
N LEU A 16 25.90 -15.39 -25.58
CA LEU A 16 25.21 -16.53 -25.00
C LEU A 16 24.93 -16.27 -23.51
N VAL A 17 23.69 -15.86 -23.28
CA VAL A 17 23.02 -15.88 -21.99
C VAL A 17 23.06 -17.32 -21.48
N THR A 18 23.79 -17.57 -20.39
CA THR A 18 23.51 -18.72 -19.53
C THR A 18 23.20 -18.18 -18.15
N LEU A 19 21.89 -18.15 -17.92
CA LEU A 19 21.21 -17.90 -16.66
C LEU A 19 21.65 -18.98 -15.65
N LEU A 20 22.74 -18.73 -14.93
CA LEU A 20 23.05 -19.49 -13.72
C LEU A 20 22.19 -18.90 -12.61
N ILE A 21 20.95 -19.42 -12.53
CA ILE A 21 20.15 -19.37 -11.32
C ILE A 21 20.90 -20.23 -10.29
N GLY A 22 21.88 -19.61 -9.63
CA GLY A 22 22.36 -20.08 -8.34
C GLY A 22 21.25 -19.80 -7.35
N LEU A 23 20.35 -20.77 -7.15
CA LEU A 23 19.54 -20.86 -5.95
C LEU A 23 20.50 -21.09 -4.78
N GLY A 24 21.13 -20.01 -4.33
CA GLY A 24 21.73 -19.95 -3.01
C GLY A 24 20.57 -20.02 -2.03
N SER A 25 20.26 -21.22 -1.57
CA SER A 25 19.51 -21.42 -0.33
C SER A 25 20.25 -20.66 0.75
N VAL A 26 19.74 -19.49 1.11
CA VAL A 26 20.18 -18.77 2.30
C VAL A 26 19.70 -19.63 3.47
N SER A 27 20.60 -20.45 4.02
CA SER A 27 20.32 -21.07 5.31
C SER A 27 20.46 -19.96 6.35
N VAL A 28 19.34 -19.33 6.70
CA VAL A 28 19.27 -18.57 7.93
C VAL A 28 19.34 -19.61 9.05
N GLY A 29 20.43 -19.57 9.82
CA GLY A 29 20.54 -20.39 11.02
C GLY A 29 19.40 -19.99 11.94
N GLY A 30 18.45 -20.91 12.14
CA GLY A 30 17.36 -20.71 13.08
C GLY A 30 17.92 -20.73 14.49
N ASP A 31 18.16 -19.55 15.05
CA ASP A 31 17.84 -19.35 16.45
C ASP A 31 16.31 -19.41 16.56
N THR A 32 15.82 -20.11 17.57
CA THR A 32 14.38 -20.25 17.84
C THR A 32 13.81 -18.88 18.18
N ASP A 33 13.24 -18.25 17.17
CA ASP A 33 12.91 -16.83 17.13
C ASP A 33 11.54 -16.54 17.77
N ASP A 34 11.54 -15.78 18.87
CA ASP A 34 10.40 -15.01 19.41
C ASP A 34 9.95 -14.02 18.31
N THR A 35 9.29 -14.49 17.26
CA THR A 35 9.07 -13.69 16.03
C THR A 35 7.69 -13.06 16.04
N ILE A 36 7.68 -11.74 16.20
CA ILE A 36 6.53 -10.89 15.85
C ILE A 36 6.55 -10.73 14.34
N TYR A 37 5.44 -10.96 13.67
CA TYR A 37 5.38 -10.81 12.22
C TYR A 37 3.98 -10.39 11.74
N ILE A 38 3.95 -9.81 10.54
CA ILE A 38 2.71 -9.43 9.88
C ILE A 38 2.10 -10.68 9.23
N GLN A 39 1.04 -11.20 9.83
CA GLN A 39 0.33 -12.38 9.31
C GLN A 39 -0.56 -12.02 8.12
N GLN A 40 -1.15 -10.83 8.13
CA GLN A 40 -1.88 -10.27 6.99
C GLN A 40 -1.56 -8.78 6.86
N PRO A 41 -1.04 -8.32 5.71
CA PRO A 41 -0.42 -6.99 5.57
C PRO A 41 -1.39 -5.86 5.23
N GLY A 42 -2.67 -6.05 5.56
CA GLY A 42 -3.71 -5.06 5.27
C GLY A 42 -4.20 -5.03 3.81
N THR A 43 -5.35 -4.39 3.65
CA THR A 43 -6.07 -4.15 2.40
C THR A 43 -6.30 -2.65 2.27
N PRO A 44 -5.44 -1.94 1.52
CA PRO A 44 -5.67 -0.54 1.21
C PRO A 44 -6.92 -0.38 0.34
N THR A 45 -7.63 0.74 0.48
CA THR A 45 -8.65 1.13 -0.51
C THR A 45 -7.98 1.59 -1.80
N ASP A 46 -8.72 1.76 -2.88
CA ASP A 46 -8.20 2.53 -4.01
C ASP A 46 -8.08 4.01 -3.62
N LEU A 47 -7.14 4.70 -4.26
CA LEU A 47 -6.98 6.14 -4.16
C LEU A 47 -7.57 6.80 -5.38
N VAL A 48 -8.40 7.82 -5.18
CA VAL A 48 -8.99 8.59 -6.26
C VAL A 48 -8.30 9.96 -6.35
N SER A 49 -8.08 10.45 -7.57
CA SER A 49 -7.58 11.81 -7.78
C SER A 49 -8.45 12.85 -7.06
N GLY A 50 -7.82 13.73 -6.29
CA GLY A 50 -8.48 14.69 -5.40
C GLY A 50 -8.69 14.23 -3.95
N ASP A 51 -8.49 12.94 -3.66
CA ASP A 51 -8.56 12.43 -2.29
C ASP A 51 -7.50 13.07 -1.38
N ARG A 52 -7.87 13.19 -0.11
CA ARG A 52 -7.07 13.78 0.97
C ARG A 52 -6.79 12.82 2.12
N SER A 53 -7.37 11.62 2.05
CA SER A 53 -7.05 10.54 2.97
C SER A 53 -7.00 9.20 2.25
N HIS A 54 -6.34 8.23 2.86
CA HIS A 54 -6.23 6.86 2.38
C HIS A 54 -6.36 5.88 3.52
N THR A 55 -7.10 4.80 3.31
CA THR A 55 -7.37 3.82 4.36
C THR A 55 -6.67 2.49 4.08
N ILE A 56 -5.98 1.96 5.09
CA ILE A 56 -5.48 0.58 5.13
C ILE A 56 -6.30 -0.18 6.17
N SER A 57 -6.96 -1.25 5.76
CA SER A 57 -7.85 -2.05 6.62
C SER A 57 -7.31 -3.46 6.84
N ASP A 58 -7.81 -4.17 7.86
CA ASP A 58 -7.59 -5.61 8.03
C ASP A 58 -6.11 -6.02 8.06
N LEU A 59 -5.30 -5.35 8.90
CA LEU A 59 -3.91 -5.70 9.14
C LEU A 59 -3.81 -6.54 10.43
N TYR A 60 -3.11 -7.67 10.36
CA TYR A 60 -3.01 -8.63 11.46
C TYR A 60 -1.55 -8.89 11.79
N ILE A 61 -1.20 -8.68 13.05
CA ILE A 61 0.16 -8.88 13.58
C ILE A 61 0.10 -10.05 14.56
N ASN A 62 0.88 -11.08 14.25
CA ASN A 62 1.07 -12.20 15.15
C ASN A 62 2.15 -11.84 16.17
N THR A 63 1.82 -12.05 17.44
CA THR A 63 2.68 -11.82 18.61
C THR A 63 2.89 -13.11 19.42
N SER A 64 2.48 -14.26 18.87
CA SER A 64 2.58 -15.56 19.55
C SER A 64 4.02 -15.83 19.93
N ASN A 65 4.23 -16.28 21.16
CA ASN A 65 5.56 -16.60 21.68
C ASN A 65 6.54 -15.40 21.67
N SER A 66 6.09 -14.15 21.57
CA SER A 66 6.98 -13.00 21.65
C SER A 66 7.00 -12.40 23.06
N THR A 67 8.20 -12.14 23.58
CA THR A 67 8.39 -11.33 24.79
C THR A 67 8.47 -9.84 24.42
N LEU A 68 7.32 -9.18 24.34
CA LEU A 68 7.25 -7.74 24.06
C LEU A 68 7.77 -6.92 25.24
N SER A 69 8.79 -6.09 24.99
CA SER A 69 9.25 -5.09 25.95
C SER A 69 8.13 -4.08 26.20
N ASP A 70 7.78 -3.87 27.47
CA ASP A 70 6.67 -3.01 27.91
C ASP A 70 5.31 -3.36 27.26
N ASN A 71 5.12 -4.61 26.80
CA ASN A 71 3.95 -5.06 26.02
C ASN A 71 3.71 -4.22 24.74
N LYS A 72 4.75 -3.62 24.18
CA LYS A 72 4.65 -2.73 23.01
C LYS A 72 5.34 -3.33 21.79
N LEU A 73 4.81 -2.99 20.62
CA LEU A 73 5.41 -3.24 19.32
C LEU A 73 5.39 -1.96 18.49
N ARG A 74 6.24 -1.90 17.46
CA ARG A 74 6.28 -0.81 16.48
C ARG A 74 5.92 -1.36 15.11
N LEU A 75 4.90 -0.78 14.47
CA LEU A 75 4.55 -0.96 13.07
C LEU A 75 5.07 0.24 12.28
N SER A 76 5.87 0.02 11.25
CA SER A 76 6.34 1.05 10.33
C SER A 76 5.64 0.90 8.97
N ILE A 77 5.20 2.01 8.40
CA ILE A 77 4.53 2.09 7.09
C ILE A 77 5.35 3.02 6.19
N ASP A 78 5.88 2.48 5.09
CA ASP A 78 6.61 3.26 4.07
C ASP A 78 5.64 4.00 3.15
N LEU A 79 5.77 5.32 3.04
CA LEU A 79 4.97 6.13 2.10
C LEU A 79 5.70 6.41 0.78
N SER A 80 6.97 6.03 0.62
CA SER A 80 7.70 6.21 -0.65
C SER A 80 7.00 5.60 -1.86
N PRO A 81 6.32 4.44 -1.78
CA PRO A 81 5.52 3.94 -2.90
C PRO A 81 4.44 4.91 -3.41
N LEU A 82 3.89 5.76 -2.55
CA LEU A 82 2.97 6.83 -2.95
C LEU A 82 3.71 8.02 -3.57
N SER A 83 4.77 8.48 -2.90
CA SER A 83 5.58 9.62 -3.33
C SER A 83 6.19 9.41 -4.72
N ASP A 84 6.69 8.20 -4.99
CA ASP A 84 7.24 7.78 -6.29
C ASP A 84 6.23 7.87 -7.44
N ARG A 85 4.93 7.81 -7.09
CA ARG A 85 3.81 7.92 -8.03
C ARG A 85 3.25 9.34 -8.07
N GLY A 86 3.90 10.29 -7.43
CA GLY A 86 3.53 11.70 -7.46
C GLY A 86 2.41 12.09 -6.50
N VAL A 87 2.01 11.20 -5.57
CA VAL A 87 1.16 11.59 -4.44
C VAL A 87 2.01 12.40 -3.47
N ASN A 88 1.53 13.57 -3.07
CA ASN A 88 2.24 14.35 -2.06
C ASN A 88 1.89 13.81 -0.65
N THR A 89 2.90 13.27 0.03
CA THR A 89 2.82 12.73 1.40
C THR A 89 3.58 13.58 2.43
N SER A 90 4.07 14.76 2.02
CA SER A 90 4.95 15.61 2.84
C SER A 90 4.37 16.00 4.20
N GLN A 91 3.05 16.07 4.31
CA GLN A 91 2.34 16.43 5.55
C GLN A 91 1.49 15.28 6.08
N THR A 92 1.64 14.06 5.54
CA THR A 92 0.82 12.93 5.94
C THR A 92 1.04 12.54 7.39
N ASP A 93 -0.07 12.26 8.07
CA ASP A 93 -0.14 11.78 9.44
C ASP A 93 -1.32 10.79 9.57
N ILE A 94 -1.51 10.19 10.75
CA ILE A 94 -2.63 9.30 11.05
C ILE A 94 -3.80 10.13 11.57
N THR A 95 -4.92 10.14 10.83
CA THR A 95 -6.14 10.84 11.25
C THR A 95 -7.09 9.98 12.07
N ASP A 96 -7.08 8.68 11.81
CA ASP A 96 -7.92 7.72 12.52
C ASP A 96 -7.27 6.33 12.58
N ILE A 97 -7.54 5.60 13.67
CA ILE A 97 -7.02 4.26 13.88
C ILE A 97 -7.90 3.44 14.81
N SER A 98 -8.24 2.22 14.39
CA SER A 98 -8.97 1.24 15.20
C SER A 98 -8.15 -0.03 15.36
N ILE A 99 -7.97 -0.47 16.61
CA ILE A 99 -7.18 -1.65 16.97
C ILE A 99 -7.98 -2.51 17.96
N ASP A 100 -8.15 -3.79 17.60
CA ASP A 100 -8.60 -4.83 18.53
C ASP A 100 -7.40 -5.39 19.30
N ASN A 101 -7.60 -5.64 20.60
CA ASN A 101 -6.59 -6.19 21.51
C ASN A 101 -5.32 -5.33 21.68
N GLY A 102 -5.41 -4.04 21.36
CA GLY A 102 -4.34 -3.08 21.58
C GLY A 102 -4.83 -1.65 21.69
N ALA A 103 -3.90 -0.75 21.95
CA ALA A 103 -4.11 0.69 21.96
C ALA A 103 -2.90 1.38 21.35
N VAL A 104 -3.13 2.51 20.67
CA VAL A 104 -2.04 3.35 20.18
C VAL A 104 -1.41 4.08 21.35
N ASP A 105 -0.11 3.88 21.53
CA ASP A 105 0.69 4.61 22.51
C ASP A 105 1.24 5.91 21.91
N ARG A 106 1.81 5.83 20.69
CA ARG A 106 2.24 7.00 19.91
C ARG A 106 2.23 6.73 18.41
N VAL A 107 2.18 7.84 17.67
CA VAL A 107 2.41 7.90 16.23
C VAL A 107 3.60 8.84 16.01
N GLU A 108 4.55 8.43 15.16
CA GLU A 108 5.71 9.23 14.79
C GLU A 108 5.85 9.25 13.27
N ARG A 109 5.91 10.46 12.70
CA ARG A 109 6.34 10.65 11.31
C ARG A 109 7.86 10.73 11.28
N GLN A 110 8.49 9.89 10.47
CA GLN A 110 9.92 9.90 10.24
C GLN A 110 10.21 10.32 8.80
N GLU A 111 11.27 11.09 8.62
CA GLU A 111 11.75 11.53 7.31
C GLU A 111 13.22 11.13 7.15
N SER A 112 13.52 10.40 6.08
CA SER A 112 14.89 9.98 5.77
C SER A 112 15.71 11.20 5.31
N THR A 113 17.04 11.03 5.24
CA THR A 113 17.92 12.08 4.69
C THR A 113 17.63 12.33 3.20
N ASP A 114 17.12 11.33 2.49
CA ASP A 114 16.76 11.39 1.07
C ASP A 114 15.33 11.91 0.85
N GLY A 115 14.58 12.20 1.92
CA GLY A 115 13.23 12.78 1.89
C GLY A 115 12.10 11.75 1.85
N ASP A 116 12.41 10.46 2.03
CA ASP A 116 11.40 9.41 2.19
C ASP A 116 10.63 9.60 3.48
N ILE A 117 9.32 9.34 3.48
CA ILE A 117 8.46 9.54 4.66
C ILE A 117 7.83 8.22 5.09
N SER A 118 7.96 7.91 6.37
CA SER A 118 7.29 6.75 6.98
C SER A 118 6.51 7.17 8.20
N ILE A 119 5.47 6.39 8.48
CA ILE A 119 4.70 6.53 9.72
C ILE A 119 5.01 5.32 10.60
N GLN A 120 5.43 5.59 11.83
CA GLN A 120 5.68 4.60 12.85
C GLN A 120 4.58 4.67 13.91
N LEU A 121 3.90 3.55 14.13
CA LEU A 121 2.88 3.39 15.14
C LEU A 121 3.41 2.48 16.23
N VAL A 122 3.53 3.01 17.45
CA VAL A 122 3.77 2.18 18.62
C VAL A 122 2.44 1.77 19.22
N VAL A 123 2.22 0.47 19.28
CA VAL A 123 0.99 -0.14 19.76
C VAL A 123 1.29 -0.90 21.04
N GLU A 124 0.57 -0.56 22.10
CA GLU A 124 0.54 -1.34 23.33
C GLU A 124 -0.47 -2.47 23.17
N LYS A 125 -0.03 -3.69 23.41
CA LYS A 125 -0.88 -4.89 23.43
C LYS A 125 -1.62 -4.94 24.76
N THR A 126 -2.95 -4.84 24.72
CA THR A 126 -3.79 -4.80 25.93
C THR A 126 -4.54 -6.11 26.17
N GLY A 127 -4.75 -6.92 25.12
CA GLY A 127 -5.39 -8.23 25.21
C GLY A 127 -4.41 -9.36 25.56
N SER A 128 -4.94 -10.53 25.90
CA SER A 128 -4.15 -11.77 26.06
C SER A 128 -3.98 -12.56 24.76
N ASP A 129 -4.75 -12.24 23.72
CA ASP A 129 -4.72 -12.97 22.44
C ASP A 129 -3.38 -12.78 21.72
N ASP A 130 -2.85 -13.83 21.10
CA ASP A 130 -1.58 -13.76 20.37
C ASP A 130 -1.67 -12.97 19.06
N LEU A 131 -2.86 -12.49 18.70
CA LEU A 131 -3.12 -11.74 17.48
C LEU A 131 -3.57 -10.32 17.81
N LEU A 132 -2.83 -9.34 17.32
CA LEU A 132 -3.23 -7.94 17.31
C LEU A 132 -3.85 -7.62 15.94
N ARG A 133 -5.07 -7.09 15.92
CA ARG A 133 -5.78 -6.75 14.70
C ARG A 133 -5.95 -5.25 14.61
N ILE A 134 -5.34 -4.65 13.60
CA ILE A 134 -5.58 -3.26 13.25
C ILE A 134 -6.68 -3.27 12.19
N GLU A 135 -7.88 -2.90 12.61
CA GLU A 135 -9.06 -2.90 11.74
C GLU A 135 -8.91 -1.85 10.65
N GLN A 136 -8.37 -0.68 11.03
CA GLN A 136 -8.27 0.49 10.18
C GLN A 136 -7.10 1.38 10.59
N ILE A 137 -6.38 1.90 9.59
CA ILE A 137 -5.48 3.04 9.67
C ILE A 137 -5.90 4.02 8.57
N GLU A 138 -6.24 5.25 8.93
CA GLU A 138 -6.47 6.34 7.98
C GLU A 138 -5.27 7.28 7.96
N LEU A 139 -4.63 7.36 6.79
CA LEU A 139 -3.58 8.32 6.47
C LEU A 139 -4.25 9.60 5.96
N GLY A 140 -4.10 10.71 6.66
CA GLY A 140 -4.62 12.01 6.24
C GLY A 140 -3.58 12.89 5.56
N ASP A 141 -4.01 14.07 5.13
CA ASP A 141 -3.16 15.11 4.53
C ASP A 141 -2.30 14.64 3.36
N ILE A 142 -2.74 13.57 2.68
CA ILE A 142 -2.22 13.21 1.37
C ILE A 142 -2.80 14.15 0.30
N SER A 143 -2.15 14.24 -0.84
CA SER A 143 -2.69 14.99 -1.98
C SER A 143 -2.39 14.28 -3.30
N THR A 144 -3.46 13.81 -3.95
CA THR A 144 -3.40 13.12 -5.25
C THR A 144 -3.66 14.04 -6.45
N GLU A 145 -3.80 15.36 -6.25
CA GLU A 145 -4.18 16.34 -7.31
C GLU A 145 -3.29 16.35 -8.55
N LYS A 146 -2.03 15.90 -8.42
CA LYS A 146 -1.04 15.85 -9.51
C LYS A 146 -0.64 14.43 -9.88
N THR A 147 -1.38 13.45 -9.36
CA THR A 147 -1.08 12.03 -9.55
C THR A 147 -1.88 11.51 -10.74
N GLY A 148 -1.19 10.83 -11.67
CA GLY A 148 -1.84 10.10 -12.75
C GLY A 148 -2.35 8.74 -12.29
N PRO A 149 -3.01 7.97 -13.17
CA PRO A 149 -3.44 6.63 -12.82
C PRO A 149 -2.24 5.68 -12.66
N HIS A 150 -2.25 4.88 -11.59
CA HIS A 150 -1.25 3.85 -11.32
C HIS A 150 -1.97 2.59 -10.82
N SER A 151 -1.55 1.42 -11.29
CA SER A 151 -2.08 0.14 -10.82
C SER A 151 -1.05 -0.60 -9.97
N ASP A 152 -1.52 -1.55 -9.15
CA ASP A 152 -0.67 -2.45 -8.36
C ASP A 152 0.31 -1.68 -7.43
N VAL A 153 -0.19 -0.61 -6.82
CA VAL A 153 0.54 0.14 -5.77
C VAL A 153 0.46 -0.65 -4.47
N ARG A 154 1.56 -0.72 -3.72
CA ARG A 154 1.66 -1.48 -2.48
C ARG A 154 2.47 -0.70 -1.45
N TYR A 155 2.01 -0.71 -0.21
CA TYR A 155 2.80 -0.25 0.93
C TYR A 155 3.86 -1.28 1.28
N GLN A 156 4.99 -0.80 1.81
CA GLN A 156 5.94 -1.63 2.53
C GLN A 156 5.71 -1.46 4.02
N LEU A 157 5.62 -2.57 4.74
CA LEU A 157 5.29 -2.60 6.16
C LEU A 157 6.36 -3.39 6.91
N ALA A 158 6.71 -2.96 8.11
CA ALA A 158 7.59 -3.72 8.99
C ALA A 158 7.06 -3.70 10.42
N VAL A 159 7.29 -4.78 11.17
CA VAL A 159 6.91 -4.87 12.58
C VAL A 159 8.09 -5.34 13.40
N THR A 160 8.27 -4.74 14.57
CA THR A 160 9.29 -5.15 15.54
C THR A 160 8.77 -5.04 16.97
N GLY A 161 9.32 -5.86 17.86
CA GLY A 161 9.09 -5.77 19.31
C GLY A 161 9.90 -4.68 19.99
N GLU A 162 10.94 -4.16 19.31
CA GLU A 162 11.67 -2.98 19.79
C GLU A 162 10.86 -1.72 19.48
N HIS A 163 10.24 -1.15 20.52
CA HIS A 163 9.35 -0.02 20.38
C HIS A 163 10.07 1.33 20.50
N LYS A 164 11.36 1.36 20.89
CA LYS A 164 12.14 2.60 20.99
C LYS A 164 12.85 2.84 19.66
N THR A 165 12.66 4.03 19.12
CA THR A 165 13.34 4.46 17.89
C THR A 165 14.58 5.25 18.30
N ALA A 166 15.77 4.77 17.89
CA ALA A 166 16.97 5.59 17.94
C ALA A 166 16.99 6.51 16.71
N ALA A 167 17.54 7.72 16.83
CA ALA A 167 17.58 8.70 15.75
C ALA A 167 18.30 8.22 14.47
N ASP A 168 19.09 7.14 14.58
CA ASP A 168 19.95 6.61 13.52
C ASP A 168 19.45 5.26 12.98
N GLU A 169 18.30 4.75 13.42
CA GLU A 169 17.77 3.46 12.94
C GLU A 169 17.26 3.57 11.49
N PRO A 170 17.48 2.53 10.68
CA PRO A 170 17.02 2.52 9.29
C PRO A 170 15.50 2.68 9.23
N PHE A 171 15.10 3.58 8.34
CA PHE A 171 13.75 4.03 8.06
C PHE A 171 12.73 2.88 8.06
N ILE A 172 12.99 1.85 7.23
CA ILE A 172 12.44 0.49 7.28
C ILE A 172 13.57 -0.45 6.82
N ASN A 173 13.84 -1.54 7.54
CA ASN A 173 14.83 -2.52 7.10
C ASN A 173 14.23 -3.40 5.98
N GLU A 174 14.68 -3.23 4.73
CA GLU A 174 14.15 -3.95 3.56
C GLU A 174 14.11 -5.48 3.74
N ALA A 175 15.05 -6.05 4.52
CA ALA A 175 15.15 -7.48 4.76
C ALA A 175 13.99 -8.08 5.58
N GLU A 176 13.21 -7.24 6.27
CA GLU A 176 12.11 -7.64 7.17
C GLU A 176 10.77 -6.99 6.76
N THR A 177 10.65 -6.60 5.50
CA THR A 177 9.43 -5.97 4.98
C THR A 177 8.38 -6.98 4.53
N THR A 178 7.12 -6.65 4.81
CA THR A 178 5.94 -7.30 4.24
C THR A 178 5.18 -6.29 3.39
N VAL A 179 4.84 -6.65 2.16
CA VAL A 179 4.08 -5.78 1.25
C VAL A 179 2.57 -5.92 1.47
N SER A 180 1.85 -4.80 1.44
CA SER A 180 0.38 -4.80 1.50
C SER A 180 -0.25 -5.51 0.30
N LYS A 181 -1.57 -5.75 0.39
CA LYS A 181 -2.35 -6.02 -0.83
C LYS A 181 -2.25 -4.84 -1.80
N PRO A 182 -2.34 -5.10 -3.11
CA PRO A 182 -2.31 -4.05 -4.10
C PRO A 182 -3.58 -3.21 -4.10
N PHE A 183 -3.43 -1.95 -4.49
CA PHE A 183 -4.52 -1.02 -4.76
C PHE A 183 -4.18 -0.15 -5.98
N ASP A 184 -5.19 0.51 -6.54
CA ASP A 184 -5.03 1.38 -7.67
C ASP A 184 -5.14 2.86 -7.25
N ILE A 185 -4.39 3.72 -7.93
CA ILE A 185 -4.63 5.15 -7.97
C ILE A 185 -5.37 5.44 -9.26
N VAL A 186 -6.60 5.93 -9.18
CA VAL A 186 -7.48 6.17 -10.31
C VAL A 186 -7.72 7.66 -10.52
N ASP A 187 -7.76 8.09 -11.78
CA ASP A 187 -7.90 9.50 -12.16
C ASP A 187 -9.30 10.07 -11.84
N GLY A 188 -10.27 9.20 -11.61
CA GLY A 188 -11.61 9.61 -11.24
C GLY A 188 -12.50 8.48 -10.80
N SER A 189 -13.55 8.85 -10.07
CA SER A 189 -14.64 7.98 -9.66
C SER A 189 -15.97 8.53 -10.18
N LEU A 190 -16.89 7.62 -10.48
CA LEU A 190 -18.24 7.96 -10.88
C LEU A 190 -19.22 7.18 -10.01
N GLN A 191 -20.01 7.90 -9.22
CA GLN A 191 -20.95 7.30 -8.28
C GLN A 191 -22.39 7.56 -8.76
N PHE A 192 -23.20 6.49 -8.80
CA PHE A 192 -24.63 6.55 -9.04
C PHE A 192 -25.35 6.34 -7.72
N ARG A 193 -26.05 7.35 -7.22
CA ARG A 193 -26.75 7.25 -5.92
C ARG A 193 -28.16 6.70 -6.04
N THR A 194 -28.81 6.89 -7.19
CA THR A 194 -30.11 6.31 -7.48
C THR A 194 -30.15 5.74 -8.89
N GLN A 195 -30.49 4.44 -8.99
CA GLN A 195 -30.82 3.80 -10.25
C GLN A 195 -32.22 3.20 -10.14
N ALA A 196 -33.14 3.71 -10.94
CA ALA A 196 -34.48 3.14 -11.06
C ALA A 196 -34.63 2.52 -12.44
N THR A 197 -35.00 1.24 -12.46
CA THR A 197 -35.41 0.54 -13.68
C THR A 197 -36.90 0.28 -13.55
N ILE A 198 -37.69 0.72 -14.55
CA ILE A 198 -39.17 0.63 -14.70
C ILE A 198 -39.89 1.97 -14.50
N SER A 199 -40.32 2.56 -15.62
CA SER A 199 -41.37 3.58 -15.68
C SER A 199 -42.65 2.94 -16.22
N SER A 200 -43.69 2.90 -15.40
CA SER A 200 -45.04 2.54 -15.83
C SER A 200 -45.81 3.78 -16.22
N ASN A 201 -46.19 3.90 -17.50
CA ASN A 201 -47.18 4.90 -17.91
C ASN A 201 -48.60 4.42 -17.56
N PRO A 202 -49.53 5.30 -17.16
CA PRO A 202 -50.90 4.91 -16.77
C PRO A 202 -51.75 4.31 -17.91
N SER A 203 -51.23 4.24 -19.12
CA SER A 203 -51.87 3.63 -20.30
C SER A 203 -51.54 2.13 -20.51
N GLY A 204 -50.86 1.47 -19.56
CA GLY A 204 -50.65 0.02 -19.58
C GLY A 204 -49.50 -0.47 -20.48
N PHE A 205 -48.75 0.43 -21.11
CA PHE A 205 -47.51 0.09 -21.80
C PHE A 205 -46.31 0.27 -20.86
N MET A 206 -45.67 -0.83 -20.47
CA MET A 206 -44.37 -0.78 -19.78
C MET A 206 -43.29 -0.43 -20.82
N ARG A 207 -42.71 0.76 -20.72
CA ARG A 207 -41.47 1.07 -21.44
C ARG A 207 -40.32 0.78 -20.49
N GLN A 208 -39.34 -0.01 -20.94
CA GLN A 208 -38.09 -0.12 -20.23
C GLN A 208 -37.42 1.26 -20.27
N SER A 209 -37.37 1.91 -19.11
CA SER A 209 -36.63 3.15 -18.91
C SER A 209 -35.63 2.92 -17.80
N VAL A 210 -34.42 3.40 -18.01
CA VAL A 210 -33.41 3.53 -16.97
C VAL A 210 -33.34 5.01 -16.64
N THR A 211 -33.68 5.35 -15.40
CA THR A 211 -33.42 6.69 -14.89
C THR A 211 -32.15 6.62 -14.06
N VAL A 212 -31.18 7.43 -14.45
CA VAL A 212 -29.94 7.64 -13.70
C VAL A 212 -30.02 9.03 -13.11
N GLU A 213 -30.03 9.12 -11.79
CA GLU A 213 -30.10 10.40 -11.07
C GLU A 213 -28.90 10.53 -10.14
N ASP A 214 -28.56 11.79 -9.82
CA ASP A 214 -27.53 12.13 -8.84
C ASP A 214 -26.16 11.50 -9.17
N VAL A 215 -25.75 11.68 -10.44
CA VAL A 215 -24.41 11.28 -10.92
C VAL A 215 -23.39 12.28 -10.40
N HIS A 216 -22.49 11.80 -9.55
CA HIS A 216 -21.35 12.57 -9.10
C HIS A 216 -20.07 12.01 -9.73
N ALA A 217 -19.30 12.91 -10.34
CA ALA A 217 -17.95 12.64 -10.80
C ALA A 217 -17.01 13.67 -10.16
N ASN A 218 -15.85 13.22 -9.70
CA ASN A 218 -14.81 14.08 -9.15
C ASN A 218 -13.88 14.64 -10.26
N THR A 219 -13.95 14.10 -11.47
CA THR A 219 -13.23 14.55 -12.66
C THR A 219 -14.19 14.76 -13.82
N ASN A 220 -13.71 15.36 -14.92
CA ASN A 220 -14.49 15.51 -16.14
C ASN A 220 -14.71 14.13 -16.79
N THR A 221 -15.92 13.60 -16.67
CA THR A 221 -16.26 12.27 -17.21
C THR A 221 -17.32 12.35 -18.31
N THR A 222 -17.19 11.50 -19.33
CA THR A 222 -18.24 11.27 -20.34
C THR A 222 -18.90 9.93 -20.07
N LEU A 223 -20.22 9.93 -19.80
CA LEU A 223 -21.01 8.72 -19.62
C LEU A 223 -21.70 8.34 -20.93
N PHE A 224 -21.43 7.13 -21.44
CA PHE A 224 -22.15 6.56 -22.58
C PHE A 224 -23.18 5.55 -22.08
N VAL A 225 -24.45 5.78 -22.40
CA VAL A 225 -25.55 4.84 -22.11
C VAL A 225 -25.92 4.11 -23.40
N THR A 226 -25.81 2.78 -23.39
CA THR A 226 -26.17 1.92 -24.51
C THR A 226 -27.30 0.96 -24.10
N TYR A 227 -28.10 0.50 -25.06
CA TYR A 227 -29.09 -0.55 -24.86
C TYR A 227 -28.90 -1.64 -25.92
N GLU A 228 -29.02 -2.90 -25.51
CA GLU A 228 -28.95 -4.06 -26.39
C GLU A 228 -30.35 -4.68 -26.52
N VAL A 229 -30.85 -4.79 -27.75
CA VAL A 229 -32.09 -5.51 -28.03
C VAL A 229 -31.72 -6.94 -28.36
N ARG A 230 -31.97 -7.86 -27.43
CA ARG A 230 -31.90 -9.30 -27.73
C ARG A 230 -33.13 -9.68 -28.56
N VAL A 231 -32.88 -10.07 -29.81
CA VAL A 231 -33.88 -10.56 -30.78
C VAL A 231 -34.08 -12.06 -30.59
#